data_AF-A0A817UJQ0-F1
#
_entry.id   AF-A0A817UJQ0-F1
#
_cell.length_a   1.000
_cell.length_b   1.000
_cell.length_c   1.000
_cell.angle_alpha   90.00
_cell.angle_beta   90.00
_cell.angle_gamma   90.00
#
_symmetry.space_group_name_H-M   'P 1'
#
loop_
_entity.id
_entity.type
_entity.pdbx_description
1 polymer ?
#
loop_
_entity_poly.entity_id
_entity_poly.type
_entity_poly.pdbx_seq_one_letter_code
_entity_poly.pdbx_strand_id
1 'polypeptide(L)'
;MNNKIVDLIHTISNKTTDDNRLKNNLVSEFHDILQAIQNHLYNTSISVCHPDFQFYRDSCYFLSSNKSTWLSASNSCLKIRNSSLVTFQTLDELDFVVENLLKPLRINQAFIGLNANDIGQWYWLDGRTFWNSIFGPLFYSYRPDTSHCGIIKQINRTKVGIEGRDCFNDEERFICKYVQNHCYAKNVCGRGGECMNIGLTYRCRCNFLYCGRKCDKLSSKGIQSIIAMFIVILMGLIVCCLKFDICSKYKSKKKCHSIDDLFNDKQMILEGHKKKKSRG
;
A
#
# COMPACT_ATOMS: atom_id res chain seq x y z
N MET A 1 -14.20 16.86 -25.87
CA MET A 1 -14.13 17.96 -24.88
C MET A 1 -13.13 19.06 -25.26
N ASN A 2 -12.08 18.77 -26.05
CA ASN A 2 -11.02 19.73 -26.40
C ASN A 2 -11.46 20.90 -27.31
N ASN A 3 -12.31 20.67 -28.32
CA ASN A 3 -12.59 21.73 -29.32
C ASN A 3 -13.40 22.90 -28.73
N LYS A 4 -14.34 22.65 -27.81
CA LYS A 4 -15.15 23.71 -27.18
C LYS A 4 -14.35 24.65 -26.28
N ILE A 5 -13.27 24.16 -25.66
CA ILE A 5 -12.39 24.96 -24.81
C ILE A 5 -11.50 25.85 -25.69
N VAL A 6 -10.96 25.28 -26.78
CA VAL A 6 -10.18 26.04 -27.77
C VAL A 6 -11.02 27.15 -28.42
N ASP A 7 -12.28 26.85 -28.76
CA ASP A 7 -13.20 27.85 -29.32
C ASP A 7 -13.54 28.97 -28.32
N LEU A 8 -13.67 28.65 -27.04
CA LEU A 8 -13.90 29.65 -25.98
C LEU A 8 -12.68 30.56 -25.80
N ILE A 9 -11.46 30.01 -25.88
CA ILE A 9 -10.20 30.77 -25.80
C ILE A 9 -10.06 31.73 -26.99
N HIS A 10 -10.36 31.27 -28.21
CA HIS A 10 -10.36 32.12 -29.39
C HIS A 10 -11.41 33.23 -29.29
N THR A 11 -12.59 32.92 -28.73
CA THR A 11 -13.67 33.89 -28.52
C THR A 11 -13.30 34.96 -27.49
N ILE A 12 -12.57 34.58 -26.42
CA ILE A 12 -12.12 35.51 -25.39
C ILE A 12 -10.96 36.40 -25.91
N SER A 13 -9.98 35.81 -26.62
CA SER A 13 -8.86 36.52 -27.25
C SER A 13 -9.30 37.60 -28.25
N ASN A 14 -10.45 37.39 -28.91
CA ASN A 14 -11.02 38.33 -29.87
C ASN A 14 -11.90 39.41 -29.23
N LYS A 15 -12.25 39.30 -27.93
CA LYS A 15 -13.15 40.23 -27.22
C LYS A 15 -12.45 41.20 -26.27
N THR A 16 -11.15 41.04 -26.00
CA THR A 16 -10.37 41.94 -25.13
C THR A 16 -9.51 42.92 -25.94
N THR A 17 -9.92 44.21 -25.90
CA THR A 17 -9.23 45.52 -26.13
C THR A 17 -7.88 45.61 -26.88
N ASP A 18 -7.73 46.68 -27.68
CA ASP A 18 -6.59 47.06 -28.56
C ASP A 18 -5.17 47.14 -27.94
N ASP A 19 -5.02 46.92 -26.63
CA ASP A 19 -3.70 46.85 -25.99
C ASP A 19 -3.12 45.44 -26.11
N ASN A 20 -2.32 45.25 -27.17
CA ASN A 20 -1.60 44.02 -27.46
C ASN A 20 -0.76 43.50 -26.27
N ARG A 21 -0.32 44.38 -25.37
CA ARG A 21 0.52 44.01 -24.23
C ARG A 21 -0.30 43.34 -23.14
N LEU A 22 -1.49 43.86 -22.85
CA LEU A 22 -2.42 43.25 -21.90
C LEU A 22 -2.98 41.92 -22.44
N LYS A 23 -3.27 41.86 -23.75
CA LYS A 23 -3.70 40.64 -24.43
C LYS A 23 -2.66 39.52 -24.34
N ASN A 24 -1.39 39.83 -24.58
CA ASN A 24 -0.31 38.84 -24.52
C ASN A 24 -0.07 38.32 -23.09
N ASN A 25 -0.14 39.19 -22.07
CA ASN A 25 0.01 38.79 -20.67
C ASN A 25 -1.14 37.89 -20.20
N LEU A 26 -2.39 38.19 -20.60
CA LEU A 26 -3.55 37.37 -20.25
C LEU A 26 -3.48 35.99 -20.93
N VAL A 27 -3.00 35.94 -22.18
CA VAL A 27 -2.81 34.68 -22.91
C VAL A 27 -1.70 33.84 -22.28
N SER A 28 -0.60 34.44 -21.82
CA SER A 28 0.46 33.69 -21.14
C SER A 28 0.02 33.13 -19.78
N GLU A 29 -0.67 33.94 -18.96
CA GLU A 29 -1.21 33.47 -17.67
C GLU A 29 -2.21 32.32 -17.87
N PHE A 30 -3.07 32.41 -18.88
CA PHE A 30 -4.02 31.34 -19.19
C PHE A 30 -3.33 30.08 -19.71
N HIS A 31 -2.25 30.23 -20.49
CA HIS A 31 -1.44 29.10 -20.95
C HIS A 31 -0.75 28.38 -19.78
N ASP A 32 -0.20 29.12 -18.84
CA ASP A 32 0.45 28.56 -17.64
C ASP A 32 -0.57 27.85 -16.75
N ILE A 33 -1.78 28.41 -16.59
CA ILE A 33 -2.88 27.76 -15.87
C ILE A 33 -3.32 26.48 -16.59
N LEU A 34 -3.43 26.49 -17.93
CA LEU A 34 -3.77 25.30 -18.71
C LEU A 34 -2.70 24.22 -18.58
N GLN A 35 -1.42 24.60 -18.60
CA GLN A 35 -0.32 23.66 -18.43
C GLN A 35 -0.27 23.12 -16.99
N ALA A 36 -0.55 23.96 -15.99
CA ALA A 36 -0.70 23.54 -14.60
C ALA A 36 -1.89 22.61 -14.42
N ILE A 37 -3.04 22.87 -15.05
CA ILE A 37 -4.21 21.98 -15.02
C ILE A 37 -3.91 20.68 -15.77
N GLN A 38 -3.25 20.71 -16.93
CA GLN A 38 -2.83 19.51 -17.65
C GLN A 38 -1.85 18.67 -16.82
N ASN A 39 -0.86 19.30 -16.20
CA ASN A 39 0.08 18.64 -15.31
C ASN A 39 -0.60 18.14 -14.03
N HIS A 40 -1.61 18.85 -13.52
CA HIS A 40 -2.42 18.42 -12.39
C HIS A 40 -3.36 17.27 -12.80
N LEU A 41 -3.90 17.23 -14.01
CA LEU A 41 -4.68 16.11 -14.55
C LEU A 41 -3.80 14.90 -14.93
N TYR A 42 -2.52 15.13 -15.22
CA TYR A 42 -1.53 14.09 -15.48
C TYR A 42 -0.96 13.48 -14.17
N ASN A 43 -0.68 14.32 -13.18
CA ASN A 43 -0.23 13.92 -11.83
C ASN A 43 -1.39 13.44 -10.94
N THR A 44 -2.60 13.97 -11.15
CA THR A 44 -3.87 13.34 -10.76
C THR A 44 -4.24 12.41 -11.87
N SER A 45 -3.39 11.42 -12.13
CA SER A 45 -3.79 10.21 -12.82
C SER A 45 -4.91 9.60 -11.98
N ILE A 46 -6.15 10.06 -12.24
CA ILE A 46 -7.32 9.21 -12.13
C ILE A 46 -6.85 7.92 -12.78
N SER A 47 -6.81 6.86 -12.00
CA SER A 47 -6.52 5.52 -12.49
C SER A 47 -7.67 5.10 -13.39
N VAL A 48 -7.76 5.72 -14.57
CA VAL A 48 -8.71 5.36 -15.61
C VAL A 48 -8.15 4.08 -16.20
N CYS A 49 -8.97 3.03 -16.15
CA CYS A 49 -8.66 1.81 -16.87
C CYS A 49 -8.49 2.10 -18.36
N HIS A 50 -8.03 1.11 -19.12
CA HIS A 50 -8.15 1.20 -20.58
C HIS A 50 -9.60 1.51 -20.97
N PRO A 51 -9.88 2.23 -22.08
CA PRO A 51 -11.25 2.60 -22.45
C PRO A 51 -12.27 1.46 -22.50
N ASP A 52 -11.82 0.23 -22.79
CA ASP A 52 -12.68 -0.96 -22.83
C ASP A 52 -12.92 -1.61 -21.46
N PHE A 53 -12.30 -1.07 -20.41
CA PHE A 53 -12.35 -1.59 -19.06
C PHE A 53 -13.11 -0.65 -18.14
N GLN A 54 -13.93 -1.23 -17.28
CA GLN A 54 -14.63 -0.50 -16.24
C GLN A 54 -13.79 -0.47 -14.97
N PHE A 55 -13.63 0.72 -14.38
CA PHE A 55 -12.89 0.89 -13.15
C PHE A 55 -13.80 0.68 -11.93
N TYR A 56 -13.33 -0.12 -10.97
CA TYR A 56 -13.96 -0.21 -9.66
C TYR A 56 -12.92 -0.44 -8.56
N ARG A 57 -12.93 0.47 -7.59
CA ARG A 57 -12.00 0.57 -6.45
C ARG A 57 -10.54 0.70 -6.88
N ASP A 58 -9.83 -0.41 -7.06
CA ASP A 58 -8.41 -0.47 -7.39
C ASP A 58 -8.13 -1.29 -8.65
N SER A 59 -9.19 -1.80 -9.26
CA SER A 59 -9.14 -2.82 -10.30
C SER A 59 -9.93 -2.41 -11.54
N CYS A 60 -9.55 -3.01 -12.66
CA CYS A 60 -10.13 -2.80 -13.97
C CYS A 60 -10.74 -4.09 -14.48
N TYR A 61 -11.96 -4.01 -14.98
CA TYR A 61 -12.76 -5.17 -15.38
C TYR A 61 -13.15 -5.10 -16.86
N PHE A 62 -13.04 -6.21 -17.57
CA PHE A 62 -13.38 -6.32 -18.99
C PHE A 62 -14.22 -7.56 -19.23
N LEU A 63 -15.31 -7.41 -19.99
CA LEU A 63 -16.12 -8.54 -20.47
C LEU A 63 -15.75 -8.86 -21.92
N SER A 64 -15.46 -10.12 -22.20
CA SER A 64 -15.16 -10.57 -23.55
C SER A 64 -16.37 -10.44 -24.48
N SER A 65 -16.12 -10.13 -25.75
CA SER A 65 -17.13 -10.18 -26.82
C SER A 65 -17.43 -11.61 -27.25
N ASN A 66 -16.39 -12.44 -27.34
CA ASN A 66 -16.45 -13.82 -27.82
C ASN A 66 -16.52 -14.82 -26.66
N LYS A 67 -17.15 -15.96 -26.92
CA LYS A 67 -17.15 -17.12 -26.04
C LYS A 67 -15.88 -17.95 -26.26
N SER A 68 -15.46 -18.66 -25.23
CA SER A 68 -14.37 -19.63 -25.31
C SER A 68 -14.42 -20.58 -24.13
N THR A 69 -13.69 -21.69 -24.20
CA THR A 69 -13.44 -22.57 -23.05
C THR A 69 -12.74 -21.83 -21.92
N TRP A 70 -12.84 -22.32 -20.69
CA TRP A 70 -12.29 -21.64 -19.53
C TRP A 70 -10.77 -21.47 -19.60
N LEU A 71 -10.05 -22.49 -20.09
CA LEU A 71 -8.60 -22.41 -20.27
C LEU A 71 -8.21 -21.37 -21.33
N SER A 72 -8.94 -21.30 -22.43
CA SER A 72 -8.72 -20.30 -23.48
C SER A 72 -9.04 -18.88 -22.98
N ALA A 73 -10.11 -18.74 -22.19
CA ALA A 73 -10.48 -17.49 -21.54
C ALA A 73 -9.38 -16.99 -20.59
N SER A 74 -8.85 -17.88 -19.76
CA SER A 74 -7.72 -17.59 -18.85
C SER A 74 -6.50 -17.10 -19.62
N ASN A 75 -6.10 -17.82 -20.67
CA ASN A 75 -4.99 -17.42 -21.54
C ASN A 75 -5.26 -16.09 -22.27
N SER A 76 -6.52 -15.80 -22.60
CA SER A 76 -6.91 -14.54 -23.25
C SER A 76 -6.78 -13.37 -22.27
N CYS A 77 -7.22 -13.51 -21.03
CA CYS A 77 -7.00 -12.48 -20.00
C CYS A 77 -5.50 -12.21 -19.78
N LEU A 78 -4.65 -13.23 -19.75
CA LEU A 78 -3.20 -13.03 -19.63
C LEU A 78 -2.64 -12.19 -20.79
N LYS A 79 -3.11 -12.40 -22.02
CA LYS A 79 -2.72 -11.57 -23.18
C LYS A 79 -3.26 -10.15 -23.10
N ILE A 80 -4.45 -9.96 -22.50
CA ILE A 80 -5.07 -8.66 -22.33
C ILE A 80 -4.50 -8.00 -21.06
N ARG A 81 -3.49 -7.14 -21.22
CA ARG A 81 -2.90 -6.36 -20.12
C ARG A 81 -2.42 -7.20 -18.94
N ASN A 82 -1.92 -8.42 -19.18
CA ASN A 82 -1.45 -9.30 -18.10
C ASN A 82 -2.49 -9.48 -16.98
N SER A 83 -3.76 -9.52 -17.36
CA SER A 83 -4.90 -9.67 -16.46
C SER A 83 -5.16 -11.15 -16.17
N SER A 84 -6.02 -11.44 -15.19
CA SER A 84 -6.52 -12.79 -14.94
C SER A 84 -8.03 -12.84 -15.17
N LEU A 85 -8.61 -14.03 -15.23
CA LEU A 85 -10.05 -14.13 -15.00
C LEU A 85 -10.41 -13.52 -13.63
N VAL A 86 -11.56 -12.87 -13.55
CA VAL A 86 -11.98 -12.12 -12.36
C VAL A 86 -12.11 -13.02 -11.14
N THR A 87 -11.46 -12.63 -10.06
CA THR A 87 -11.70 -13.19 -8.72
C THR A 87 -12.45 -12.17 -7.88
N PHE A 88 -13.37 -12.64 -7.03
CA PHE A 88 -14.15 -11.76 -6.16
C PHE A 88 -13.69 -11.86 -4.72
N GLN A 89 -13.67 -10.73 -4.02
CA GLN A 89 -13.41 -10.66 -2.57
C GLN A 89 -14.64 -10.28 -1.78
N THR A 90 -15.55 -9.53 -2.37
CA THR A 90 -16.74 -9.01 -1.70
C THR A 90 -17.96 -9.12 -2.60
N LEU A 91 -19.16 -9.15 -2.01
CA LEU A 91 -20.41 -9.11 -2.76
C LEU A 91 -20.54 -7.80 -3.56
N ASP A 92 -20.13 -6.65 -2.99
CA ASP A 92 -20.16 -5.37 -3.71
C ASP A 92 -19.40 -5.40 -5.04
N GLU A 93 -18.28 -6.13 -5.07
CA GLU A 93 -17.46 -6.30 -6.28
C GLU A 93 -18.16 -7.19 -7.32
N LEU A 94 -18.81 -8.26 -6.85
CA LEU A 94 -19.62 -9.12 -7.70
C LEU A 94 -20.82 -8.35 -8.28
N ASP A 95 -21.53 -7.60 -7.44
CA ASP A 95 -22.68 -6.78 -7.83
C ASP A 95 -22.26 -5.70 -8.82
N PHE A 96 -21.13 -5.02 -8.58
CA PHE A 96 -20.57 -4.08 -9.54
C PHE A 96 -20.41 -4.72 -10.93
N VAL A 97 -19.78 -5.89 -11.00
CA VAL A 97 -19.56 -6.60 -12.27
C VAL A 97 -20.88 -6.95 -12.95
N VAL A 98 -21.86 -7.44 -12.19
CA VAL A 98 -23.17 -7.82 -12.74
C VAL A 98 -23.92 -6.59 -13.26
N GLU A 99 -24.05 -5.54 -12.47
CA GLU A 99 -24.82 -4.34 -12.81
C GLU A 99 -24.19 -3.55 -13.97
N ASN A 100 -22.85 -3.51 -14.06
CA ASN A 100 -22.17 -2.61 -14.99
C ASN A 100 -21.59 -3.30 -16.23
N LEU A 101 -21.31 -4.61 -16.18
CA LEU A 101 -20.75 -5.34 -17.33
C LEU A 101 -21.79 -6.30 -17.94
N LEU A 102 -22.52 -7.05 -17.12
CA LEU A 102 -23.40 -8.10 -17.62
C LEU A 102 -24.78 -7.59 -18.02
N LYS A 103 -25.52 -6.95 -17.10
CA LYS A 103 -26.90 -6.50 -17.35
C LYS A 103 -27.04 -5.53 -18.52
N PRO A 104 -26.17 -4.52 -18.72
CA PRO A 104 -26.31 -3.59 -19.83
C PRO A 104 -26.22 -4.27 -21.19
N LEU A 105 -25.47 -5.37 -21.26
CA LEU A 105 -25.27 -6.17 -22.46
C LEU A 105 -26.19 -7.40 -22.54
N ARG A 106 -27.12 -7.55 -21.59
CA ARG A 106 -28.05 -8.70 -21.46
C ARG A 106 -27.35 -10.05 -21.45
N ILE A 107 -26.20 -10.11 -20.77
CA ILE A 107 -25.42 -11.32 -20.64
C ILE A 107 -25.76 -11.99 -19.32
N ASN A 108 -26.33 -13.19 -19.42
CA ASN A 108 -26.83 -13.91 -18.25
C ASN A 108 -25.75 -14.72 -17.54
N GLN A 109 -24.62 -14.99 -18.19
CA GLN A 109 -23.53 -15.75 -17.58
C GLN A 109 -22.17 -15.46 -18.20
N ALA A 110 -21.12 -15.61 -17.40
CA ALA A 110 -19.74 -15.50 -17.86
C ALA A 110 -18.80 -16.31 -16.97
N PHE A 111 -17.72 -16.83 -17.56
CA PHE A 111 -16.61 -17.43 -16.84
C PHE A 111 -15.88 -16.43 -15.94
N ILE A 112 -15.49 -16.94 -14.78
CA ILE A 112 -14.76 -16.22 -13.74
C ILE A 112 -13.55 -17.05 -13.29
N GLY A 113 -12.65 -16.43 -12.51
CA GLY A 113 -11.41 -17.04 -12.04
C GLY A 113 -11.62 -17.98 -10.86
N LEU A 114 -12.56 -18.91 -10.97
CA LEU A 114 -12.89 -19.91 -9.97
C LEU A 114 -12.75 -21.31 -10.57
N ASN A 115 -12.13 -22.25 -9.87
CA ASN A 115 -12.00 -23.63 -10.31
C ASN A 115 -11.99 -24.61 -9.13
N ALA A 116 -12.39 -25.86 -9.40
CA ALA A 116 -12.27 -26.97 -8.46
C ALA A 116 -10.95 -27.70 -8.67
N ASN A 117 -10.38 -28.23 -7.59
CA ASN A 117 -9.35 -29.26 -7.65
C ASN A 117 -9.97 -30.67 -7.79
N ASP A 118 -9.12 -31.68 -7.95
CA ASP A 118 -9.54 -33.07 -8.17
C ASP A 118 -10.38 -33.64 -7.01
N ILE A 119 -10.18 -33.14 -5.79
CA ILE A 119 -10.95 -33.52 -4.59
C ILE A 119 -12.20 -32.65 -4.36
N GLY A 120 -12.60 -31.84 -5.35
CA GLY A 120 -13.85 -31.08 -5.34
C GLY A 120 -13.84 -29.79 -4.52
N GLN A 121 -12.67 -29.33 -4.06
CA GLN A 121 -12.53 -28.06 -3.33
C GLN A 121 -12.33 -26.91 -4.32
N TRP A 122 -13.01 -25.79 -4.03
CA TRP A 122 -13.07 -24.64 -4.92
C TRP A 122 -12.15 -23.50 -4.49
N TYR A 123 -11.41 -22.96 -5.45
CA TYR A 123 -10.43 -21.90 -5.24
C TYR A 123 -10.56 -20.81 -6.29
N TRP A 124 -10.30 -19.59 -5.85
CA TRP A 124 -10.05 -18.46 -6.73
C TRP A 124 -8.63 -18.54 -7.29
N LEU A 125 -8.41 -18.00 -8.48
CA LEU A 125 -7.09 -17.95 -9.13
C LEU A 125 -6.01 -17.20 -8.33
N ASP A 126 -6.40 -16.39 -7.33
CA ASP A 126 -5.48 -15.74 -6.40
C ASP A 126 -5.12 -16.60 -5.16
N GLY A 127 -5.56 -17.86 -5.16
CA GLY A 127 -5.23 -18.87 -4.14
C GLY A 127 -6.20 -18.89 -2.94
N ARG A 128 -7.18 -17.99 -2.87
CA ARG A 128 -8.17 -17.99 -1.79
C ARG A 128 -9.20 -19.12 -1.99
N THR A 129 -9.60 -19.76 -0.90
CA THR A 129 -10.71 -20.74 -0.92
C THR A 129 -12.05 -20.03 -1.13
N PHE A 130 -12.96 -20.71 -1.83
CA PHE A 130 -14.35 -20.26 -1.96
C PHE A 130 -15.12 -20.43 -0.65
N TRP A 131 -15.90 -19.41 -0.27
CA TRP A 131 -16.70 -19.42 0.95
C TRP A 131 -18.18 -19.19 0.64
N ASN A 132 -19.01 -20.21 0.88
CA ASN A 132 -20.47 -20.14 0.69
C ASN A 132 -21.13 -19.08 1.58
N SER A 133 -20.52 -18.74 2.73
CA SER A 133 -21.01 -17.70 3.63
C SER A 133 -20.97 -16.29 3.01
N ILE A 134 -20.12 -16.07 2.01
CA ILE A 134 -20.01 -14.78 1.32
C ILE A 134 -20.83 -14.80 0.04
N PHE A 135 -20.64 -15.81 -0.81
CA PHE A 135 -21.19 -15.81 -2.18
C PHE A 135 -22.44 -16.68 -2.34
N GLY A 136 -22.94 -17.26 -1.25
CA GLY A 136 -24.03 -18.21 -1.28
C GLY A 136 -23.60 -19.62 -1.71
N PRO A 137 -24.55 -20.57 -1.78
CA PRO A 137 -24.26 -21.93 -2.19
C PRO A 137 -23.74 -21.98 -3.63
N LEU A 138 -22.70 -22.77 -3.85
CA LEU A 138 -22.19 -23.09 -5.17
C LEU A 138 -23.00 -24.26 -5.75
N PHE A 139 -23.62 -24.07 -6.92
CA PHE A 139 -24.39 -25.12 -7.58
C PHE A 139 -23.55 -25.79 -8.68
N TYR A 140 -23.28 -27.08 -8.53
CA TYR A 140 -22.60 -27.89 -9.55
C TYR A 140 -22.92 -29.37 -9.33
N SER A 141 -22.87 -30.15 -10.41
CA SER A 141 -22.98 -31.60 -10.32
C SER A 141 -21.58 -32.19 -10.12
N TYR A 142 -21.16 -32.36 -8.87
CA TYR A 142 -19.82 -32.88 -8.60
C TYR A 142 -19.62 -34.24 -9.26
N ARG A 143 -18.60 -34.30 -10.12
CA ARG A 143 -18.12 -35.50 -10.80
C ARG A 143 -16.61 -35.56 -10.60
N PRO A 144 -16.08 -36.57 -9.89
CA PRO A 144 -14.66 -36.67 -9.55
C PRO A 144 -13.74 -36.73 -10.78
N ASP A 145 -14.26 -37.16 -11.92
CA ASP A 145 -13.57 -37.37 -13.20
C ASP A 145 -13.58 -36.14 -14.12
N THR A 146 -14.26 -35.05 -13.74
CA THR A 146 -14.35 -33.85 -14.57
C THR A 146 -13.85 -32.62 -13.83
N SER A 147 -12.97 -31.85 -14.45
CA SER A 147 -12.57 -30.54 -13.93
C SER A 147 -13.73 -29.54 -14.01
N HIS A 148 -13.99 -28.87 -12.90
CA HIS A 148 -15.07 -27.88 -12.82
C HIS A 148 -14.52 -26.46 -12.72
N CYS A 149 -15.11 -25.56 -13.51
CA CYS A 149 -14.75 -24.16 -13.60
C CYS A 149 -15.96 -23.28 -13.34
N GLY A 150 -15.75 -22.13 -12.69
CA GLY A 150 -16.83 -21.30 -12.20
C GLY A 150 -17.34 -20.31 -13.23
N ILE A 151 -18.65 -20.11 -13.20
CA ILE A 151 -19.33 -18.99 -13.86
C ILE A 151 -20.08 -18.16 -12.83
N ILE A 152 -20.27 -16.87 -13.10
CA ILE A 152 -21.41 -16.13 -12.55
C ILE A 152 -22.61 -16.34 -13.45
N LYS A 153 -23.79 -16.49 -12.86
CA LYS A 153 -25.05 -16.66 -13.59
C LYS A 153 -26.16 -15.84 -12.96
N GLN A 154 -26.77 -15.00 -13.77
CA GLN A 154 -27.96 -14.27 -13.41
C GLN A 154 -29.16 -15.22 -13.39
N ILE A 155 -29.70 -15.47 -12.20
CA ILE A 155 -30.88 -16.32 -12.01
C ILE A 155 -32.15 -15.55 -12.35
N ASN A 156 -32.21 -14.28 -11.91
CA ASN A 156 -33.29 -13.36 -12.22
C ASN A 156 -32.79 -11.90 -12.16
N ARG A 157 -33.69 -10.91 -12.24
CA ARG A 157 -33.31 -9.48 -12.23
C ARG A 157 -32.53 -9.03 -11.00
N THR A 158 -32.72 -9.68 -9.85
CA THR A 158 -32.15 -9.29 -8.54
C THR A 158 -31.24 -10.35 -7.93
N LYS A 159 -31.20 -11.56 -8.49
CA LYS A 159 -30.45 -12.69 -7.94
C LYS A 159 -29.40 -13.20 -8.91
N VAL A 160 -28.18 -13.35 -8.39
CA VAL A 160 -27.03 -13.94 -9.06
C VAL A 160 -26.57 -15.14 -8.25
N GLY A 161 -26.13 -16.18 -8.95
CA GLY A 161 -25.48 -17.35 -8.35
C GLY A 161 -24.13 -17.60 -8.99
N ILE A 162 -23.31 -18.40 -8.31
CA ILE A 162 -22.09 -18.97 -8.87
C ILE A 162 -22.35 -20.46 -9.11
N GLU A 163 -22.03 -20.91 -10.31
CA GLU A 163 -22.22 -22.30 -10.73
C GLU A 163 -20.91 -22.89 -11.25
N GLY A 164 -20.78 -24.21 -11.13
CA GLY A 164 -19.70 -24.97 -11.76
C GLY A 164 -20.09 -25.52 -13.13
N ARG A 165 -19.16 -25.44 -14.09
CA ARG A 165 -19.30 -25.86 -15.49
C ARG A 165 -18.09 -26.70 -15.92
N ASP A 166 -18.18 -27.37 -17.05
CA ASP A 166 -17.07 -28.15 -17.62
C ASP A 166 -15.99 -27.19 -18.14
N CYS A 167 -14.77 -27.31 -17.62
CA CYS A 167 -13.67 -26.41 -18.00
C CYS A 167 -13.27 -26.50 -19.48
N PHE A 168 -13.44 -27.65 -20.11
CA PHE A 168 -12.87 -28.00 -21.41
C PHE A 168 -13.89 -27.90 -22.54
N ASN A 169 -15.15 -28.23 -22.26
CA ASN A 169 -16.17 -28.34 -23.29
C ASN A 169 -17.15 -27.15 -23.31
N ASP A 170 -17.40 -26.53 -22.15
CA ASP A 170 -18.32 -25.39 -22.09
C ASP A 170 -17.63 -24.12 -22.60
N GLU A 171 -18.30 -23.39 -23.49
CA GLU A 171 -17.84 -22.10 -23.98
C GLU A 171 -18.76 -20.97 -23.50
N GLU A 172 -18.18 -19.98 -22.83
CA GLU A 172 -18.90 -18.79 -22.39
C GLU A 172 -18.06 -17.54 -22.61
N ARG A 173 -18.72 -16.38 -22.56
CA ARG A 173 -18.01 -15.11 -22.39
C ARG A 173 -17.30 -15.13 -21.05
N PHE A 174 -16.29 -14.31 -20.89
CA PHE A 174 -15.44 -14.32 -19.70
C PHE A 174 -15.11 -12.91 -19.25
N ILE A 175 -14.83 -12.77 -17.96
CA ILE A 175 -14.53 -11.47 -17.36
C ILE A 175 -13.09 -11.47 -16.90
N CYS A 176 -12.31 -10.53 -17.40
CA CYS A 176 -10.94 -10.30 -16.98
C CYS A 176 -10.88 -9.20 -15.91
N LYS A 177 -9.93 -9.32 -14.99
CA LYS A 177 -9.61 -8.35 -13.95
C LYS A 177 -8.09 -8.14 -13.88
N TYR A 178 -7.66 -6.90 -13.76
CA TYR A 178 -6.31 -6.56 -13.32
C TYR A 178 -6.34 -5.42 -12.30
N VAL A 179 -5.35 -5.38 -11.42
CA VAL A 179 -5.22 -4.33 -10.41
C VAL A 179 -4.47 -3.15 -11.03
N GLN A 180 -5.06 -1.97 -11.00
CA GLN A 180 -4.45 -0.73 -11.51
C GLN A 180 -3.72 0.00 -10.37
N ASN A 181 -4.32 0.06 -9.18
CA ASN A 181 -3.71 0.68 -8.00
C ASN A 181 -3.32 -0.40 -6.98
N HIS A 182 -2.18 -1.03 -7.20
CA HIS A 182 -1.63 -2.04 -6.30
C HIS A 182 -1.39 -1.50 -4.89
N CYS A 183 -1.08 -0.21 -4.75
CA CYS A 183 -0.87 0.43 -3.46
C CYS A 183 -2.16 0.78 -2.70
N TYR A 184 -3.33 0.54 -3.29
CA TYR A 184 -4.62 0.72 -2.60
C TYR A 184 -4.78 -0.25 -1.43
N ALA A 185 -4.30 -1.49 -1.58
CA ALA A 185 -4.33 -2.47 -0.51
C ALA A 185 -3.41 -2.03 0.63
N LYS A 186 -3.97 -1.87 1.84
CA LYS A 186 -3.19 -1.56 3.04
C LYS A 186 -2.14 -2.65 3.29
N ASN A 187 -0.90 -2.25 3.59
CA ASN A 187 0.23 -3.13 3.96
C ASN A 187 0.91 -3.95 2.84
N VAL A 188 0.82 -3.52 1.58
CA VAL A 188 1.57 -4.15 0.48
C VAL A 188 3.09 -4.11 0.72
N CYS A 189 3.58 -2.99 1.26
CA CYS A 189 4.95 -2.83 1.71
C CYS A 189 5.00 -2.94 3.23
N GLY A 190 5.76 -3.90 3.74
CA GLY A 190 5.90 -4.17 5.16
C GLY A 190 6.73 -3.11 5.89
N ARG A 191 6.58 -3.07 7.21
CA ARG A 191 7.47 -2.35 8.16
C ARG A 191 7.68 -0.87 7.83
N GLY A 192 6.61 -0.20 7.39
CA GLY A 192 6.62 1.23 7.05
C GLY A 192 7.29 1.55 5.71
N GLY A 193 7.46 0.57 4.82
CA GLY A 193 7.89 0.82 3.45
C GLY A 193 6.84 1.61 2.67
N GLU A 194 7.29 2.50 1.78
CA GLU A 194 6.40 3.26 0.90
C GLU A 194 6.08 2.47 -0.36
N CYS A 195 4.81 2.44 -0.76
CA CYS A 195 4.36 1.79 -1.99
C CYS A 195 4.28 2.79 -3.14
N MET A 196 4.79 2.41 -4.31
CA MET A 196 4.68 3.18 -5.54
C MET A 196 4.11 2.30 -6.65
N ASN A 197 3.04 2.75 -7.31
CA ASN A 197 2.50 2.08 -8.51
C ASN A 197 3.43 2.34 -9.70
N ILE A 198 3.73 1.30 -10.47
CA ILE A 198 4.53 1.37 -11.69
C ILE A 198 3.79 0.63 -12.79
N GLY A 199 3.01 1.35 -13.61
CA GLY A 199 2.17 0.74 -14.65
C GLY A 199 1.16 -0.25 -14.05
N LEU A 200 1.21 -1.52 -14.49
CA LEU A 200 0.40 -2.63 -13.99
C LEU A 200 1.09 -3.43 -12.87
N THR A 201 2.04 -2.81 -12.17
CA THR A 201 2.72 -3.42 -11.03
C THR A 201 3.02 -2.37 -9.96
N TYR A 202 3.76 -2.75 -8.93
CA TYR A 202 4.21 -1.85 -7.88
C TYR A 202 5.64 -2.15 -7.47
N ARG A 203 6.24 -1.18 -6.78
CA ARG A 203 7.52 -1.33 -6.09
C ARG A 203 7.42 -0.74 -4.69
N CYS A 204 8.03 -1.44 -3.74
CA CYS A 204 8.22 -0.92 -2.40
C CYS A 204 9.55 -0.18 -2.29
N ARG A 205 9.53 1.03 -1.72
CA ARG A 205 10.70 1.75 -1.26
C ARG A 205 10.87 1.50 0.24
N CYS A 206 11.88 0.73 0.60
CA CYS A 206 12.11 0.34 1.99
C CYS A 206 12.89 1.41 2.76
N ASN A 207 12.61 1.51 4.06
CA ASN A 207 13.48 2.23 4.99
C ASN A 207 14.84 1.52 5.08
N PHE A 208 15.91 2.24 5.45
CA PHE A 208 17.29 1.73 5.46
C PHE A 208 17.48 0.47 6.32
N LEU A 209 16.65 0.25 7.34
CA LEU A 209 16.67 -0.95 8.19
C LEU A 209 16.22 -2.23 7.46
N TYR A 210 15.44 -2.10 6.38
CA TYR A 210 14.76 -3.21 5.72
C TYR A 210 15.08 -3.26 4.22
N CYS A 211 14.90 -4.43 3.62
CA CYS A 211 15.11 -4.67 2.20
C CYS A 211 14.18 -5.78 1.68
N GLY A 212 14.33 -6.13 0.40
CA GLY A 212 13.49 -7.10 -0.30
C GLY A 212 12.33 -6.42 -1.04
N ARG A 213 11.60 -7.21 -1.85
CA ARG A 213 10.51 -6.68 -2.69
C ARG A 213 9.35 -6.09 -1.88
N LYS A 214 9.14 -6.57 -0.65
CA LYS A 214 8.07 -6.14 0.26
C LYS A 214 8.57 -5.56 1.58
N CYS A 215 9.86 -5.22 1.70
CA CYS A 215 10.45 -4.66 2.93
C CYS A 215 10.28 -5.56 4.18
N ASP A 216 10.28 -6.86 3.97
CA ASP A 216 10.05 -7.88 4.99
C ASP A 216 11.35 -8.40 5.63
N LYS A 217 12.49 -8.18 4.97
CA LYS A 217 13.81 -8.65 5.39
C LYS A 217 14.64 -7.53 6.02
N LEU A 218 15.46 -7.87 7.00
CA LEU A 218 16.40 -6.94 7.62
C LEU A 218 17.58 -6.68 6.67
N SER A 219 17.95 -5.41 6.45
CA SER A 219 19.07 -5.07 5.58
C SER A 219 20.41 -5.27 6.30
N SER A 220 21.51 -5.47 5.57
CA SER A 220 22.85 -5.57 6.17
C SER A 220 23.23 -4.31 6.96
N LYS A 221 22.89 -3.14 6.42
CA LYS A 221 23.04 -1.85 7.12
C LYS A 221 22.17 -1.78 8.38
N GLY A 222 20.95 -2.29 8.30
CA GLY A 222 20.04 -2.38 9.44
C GLY A 222 20.57 -3.27 10.56
N ILE A 223 21.13 -4.44 10.19
CA ILE A 223 21.82 -5.33 11.14
C ILE A 223 22.99 -4.59 11.80
N GLN A 224 23.84 -3.91 11.01
CA GLN A 224 24.96 -3.14 11.53
C GLN A 224 24.49 -2.02 12.48
N SER A 225 23.44 -1.28 12.14
CA SER A 225 22.87 -0.24 13.00
C SER A 225 22.31 -0.80 14.30
N ILE A 226 21.65 -1.97 14.26
CA ILE A 226 21.13 -2.63 15.47
C ILE A 226 22.28 -3.09 16.37
N ILE A 227 23.31 -3.73 15.80
CA ILE A 227 24.52 -4.12 16.53
C ILE A 227 25.18 -2.90 17.16
N ALA A 228 25.33 -1.80 16.41
CA ALA A 228 25.91 -0.56 16.93
C ALA A 228 25.10 0.01 18.10
N MET A 229 23.76 0.02 18.04
CA MET A 229 22.93 0.44 19.17
C MET A 229 23.12 -0.45 20.40
N PHE A 230 23.16 -1.77 20.23
CA PHE A 230 23.42 -2.69 21.34
C PHE A 230 24.78 -2.45 21.99
N ILE A 231 25.82 -2.19 21.19
CA ILE A 231 27.16 -1.85 21.70
C ILE A 231 27.10 -0.56 22.51
N VAL A 232 26.45 0.50 22.01
CA VAL A 232 26.32 1.78 22.74
C VAL A 232 25.58 1.61 24.06
N ILE A 233 24.49 0.85 24.07
CA ILE A 233 23.72 0.57 25.29
C ILE A 233 24.58 -0.21 26.29
N LEU A 234 25.27 -1.26 25.83
CA LEU A 234 26.14 -2.07 26.68
C LEU A 234 27.27 -1.23 27.28
N MET A 235 27.92 -0.38 26.48
CA MET A 235 28.96 0.55 26.95
C MET A 235 28.39 1.54 27.97
N GLY A 236 27.18 2.07 27.76
CA GLY A 236 26.49 2.94 28.71
C GLY A 236 26.19 2.26 30.05
N LEU A 237 25.75 1.00 30.02
CA LEU A 237 25.53 0.19 31.21
C LEU A 237 26.84 -0.07 31.96
N ILE A 238 27.91 -0.42 31.25
CA ILE A 238 29.25 -0.62 31.86
C ILE A 238 29.73 0.65 32.56
N VAL A 239 29.62 1.82 31.90
CA VAL A 239 30.00 3.11 32.50
C VAL A 239 29.14 3.43 33.73
N CYS A 240 27.84 3.11 33.69
CA CYS A 240 26.94 3.29 34.83
C CYS A 240 27.34 2.39 36.01
N CYS A 241 27.64 1.11 35.76
CA CYS A 241 28.12 0.17 36.77
C CYS A 241 29.45 0.62 37.38
N LEU A 242 30.42 1.04 36.56
CA LEU A 242 31.71 1.55 37.05
C LEU A 242 31.54 2.80 37.93
N LYS A 243 30.64 3.72 37.55
CA LYS A 243 30.29 4.88 38.40
C LYS A 243 29.65 4.45 39.72
N PHE A 244 28.77 3.46 39.71
CA PHE A 244 28.13 2.94 40.92
C PHE A 244 29.15 2.28 41.87
N ASP A 245 30.07 1.47 41.35
CA ASP A 245 31.15 0.85 42.12
C ASP A 245 32.12 1.87 42.71
N ILE A 246 32.47 2.91 41.94
CA ILE A 246 33.28 4.03 42.44
C ILE A 246 32.53 4.78 43.55
N CYS A 247 31.24 5.09 43.37
CA CYS A 247 30.42 5.71 44.41
C CYS A 247 30.29 4.85 45.67
N SER A 248 30.15 3.52 45.52
CA SER A 248 30.12 2.56 46.61
C SER A 248 31.46 2.52 47.37
N LYS A 249 32.58 2.42 46.65
CA LYS A 249 33.93 2.48 47.24
C LYS A 249 34.21 3.84 47.91
N TYR A 250 33.77 4.95 47.33
CA TYR A 250 33.97 6.29 47.88
C TYR A 250 33.09 6.55 49.11
N LYS A 251 31.86 6.02 49.15
CA LYS A 251 31.03 5.95 50.38
C LYS A 251 31.69 5.10 51.46
N SER A 252 32.36 4.00 51.12
CA SER A 252 33.10 3.20 52.11
C SER A 252 34.39 3.87 52.62
N LYS A 253 35.04 4.72 51.81
CA LYS A 253 36.25 5.46 52.19
C LYS A 253 35.98 6.76 52.94
N LYS A 254 34.81 7.38 52.77
CA LYS A 254 34.30 8.37 53.72
C LYS A 254 33.72 7.63 54.93
N LYS A 255 34.60 7.19 55.83
CA LYS A 255 34.25 7.19 57.26
C LYS A 255 33.65 8.57 57.54
N CYS A 256 32.41 8.62 58.00
CA CYS A 256 31.83 9.82 58.55
C CYS A 256 32.80 10.32 59.64
N HIS A 257 33.57 11.37 59.36
CA HIS A 257 33.89 12.28 60.44
C HIS A 257 32.60 13.05 60.67
N SER A 258 32.14 13.01 61.93
CA SER A 258 31.07 13.89 62.36
C SER A 258 31.47 15.33 62.04
N ILE A 259 30.46 16.15 61.73
CA ILE A 259 30.61 17.60 61.60
C ILE A 259 31.14 18.24 62.91
N ASP A 260 31.16 17.49 64.01
CA ASP A 260 31.65 17.93 65.31
C ASP A 260 33.19 18.07 65.42
N ASP A 261 33.97 17.39 64.56
CA ASP A 261 35.45 17.43 64.66
C ASP A 261 36.09 18.63 63.91
N LEU A 262 35.32 19.38 63.12
CA LEU A 262 35.80 20.56 62.38
C LEU A 262 35.74 21.88 63.19
N PHE A 263 35.18 21.85 64.41
CA PHE A 263 35.06 23.03 65.27
C PHE A 263 36.18 23.17 66.32
N ASN A 264 36.98 22.13 66.60
CA ASN A 264 38.03 22.19 67.63
C ASN A 264 39.43 22.60 67.13
N ASP A 265 39.72 22.51 65.83
CA ASP A 265 41.03 22.93 65.29
C ASP A 265 41.14 24.43 64.98
N LYS A 266 40.02 25.17 65.05
CA LYS A 266 40.01 26.64 64.83
C LYS A 266 40.22 27.48 66.07
N GLN A 267 40.28 26.88 67.27
CA GLN A 267 40.49 27.64 68.52
C GLN A 267 41.95 27.60 69.03
N MET A 268 42.87 26.88 68.37
CA MET A 268 44.30 26.85 68.74
C MET A 268 45.25 27.64 67.82
N ILE A 269 44.75 28.29 66.77
CA ILE A 269 45.58 29.09 65.83
C ILE A 269 45.45 30.61 66.07
N LEU A 270 44.47 31.07 66.86
CA LEU A 270 44.27 32.51 67.16
C LEU A 270 44.87 33.00 68.48
N GLU A 271 45.40 32.14 69.36
CA GLU A 271 46.16 32.56 70.55
C GLU A 271 47.69 32.47 70.39
N GLY A 272 48.20 31.86 69.30
CA GLY A 272 49.64 31.77 69.02
C GLY A 272 50.27 33.04 68.43
N HIS A 273 49.46 33.96 67.88
CA HIS A 273 49.96 35.16 67.19
C HIS A 273 50.05 36.45 68.05
N LYS A 274 49.81 36.38 69.37
CA LYS A 274 50.04 37.51 70.31
C LYS A 274 51.25 37.35 71.25
N LYS A 275 52.07 36.30 71.13
CA LYS A 275 53.29 36.09 71.95
C LYS A 275 54.62 36.02 71.17
N LYS A 276 54.70 36.66 69.98
CA LYS A 276 55.97 36.91 69.25
C LYS A 276 56.12 38.37 68.80
N LYS A 277 55.68 39.31 69.63
CA LYS A 277 56.02 40.74 69.54
C LYS A 277 56.14 41.36 70.95
N SER A 278 56.99 40.77 71.78
CA SER A 278 57.69 41.46 72.89
C SER A 278 58.72 40.51 73.50
N ARG A 279 59.98 40.96 73.58
CA ARG A 279 61.17 40.31 74.16
C ARG A 279 61.72 39.16 73.30
N GLY A 280 62.91 39.26 72.71
CA GLY A 280 63.98 40.26 72.72
C GLY A 280 65.00 39.86 71.66
#